data_AF-A0A060BVD3-F1
#
_entry.id   AF-A0A060BVD3-F1
#
_cell.length_a   1.000
_cell.length_b   1.000
_cell.length_c   1.000
_cell.angle_alpha   90.00
_cell.angle_beta   90.00
_cell.angle_gamma   90.00
#
_symmetry.space_group_name_H-M   'P 1'
#
loop_
_entity.id
_entity.type
_entity.pdbx_description
1 polymer ?
#
loop_
_entity_poly.entity_id
_entity_poly.type
_entity_poly.pdbx_seq_one_letter_code
_entity_poly.pdbx_strand_id
1 'polypeptide(L)'
;KYPNSSNKIKKPSRFHDMIYCARILSQRFPFVRVDLYENEGKVYFGELTFFPGNGMEWFKPVEWDIKIGDLLDLSQINREYLIRGI
;
A
#
# COMPACT_ATOMS: atom_id res chain seq x y z
N LYS A 1 -1.64 -5.15 18.71
CA LYS A 1 -0.70 -5.16 17.57
C LYS A 1 -0.17 -6.58 17.41
N TYR A 2 -0.24 -7.14 16.20
CA TYR A 2 0.17 -8.51 15.93
C TYR A 2 1.70 -8.62 15.96
N PRO A 3 2.28 -9.63 16.62
CA PRO A 3 3.72 -9.83 16.61
C PRO A 3 4.19 -10.23 15.21
N ASN A 4 5.40 -9.81 14.84
CA ASN A 4 6.04 -10.32 13.63
C ASN A 4 6.21 -11.84 13.76
N SER A 5 5.99 -12.58 12.67
CA SER A 5 6.27 -14.01 12.66
C SER A 5 7.76 -14.25 12.88
N SER A 6 8.08 -15.23 13.74
CA SER A 6 9.45 -15.73 13.90
C SER A 6 9.90 -16.60 12.72
N ASN A 7 8.96 -17.01 11.86
CA ASN A 7 9.24 -17.85 10.71
C ASN A 7 9.87 -17.01 9.58
N LYS A 8 10.98 -17.50 9.04
CA LYS A 8 11.55 -16.96 7.80
C LYS A 8 10.70 -17.41 6.62
N ILE A 9 9.93 -16.49 6.04
CA ILE A 9 9.14 -16.74 4.83
C ILE A 9 10.04 -16.53 3.62
N LYS A 10 10.03 -17.49 2.68
CA LYS A 10 10.77 -17.34 1.42
C LYS A 10 10.11 -16.26 0.56
N LYS A 11 10.94 -15.48 -0.14
CA LYS A 11 10.46 -14.52 -1.13
C LYS A 11 9.61 -15.25 -2.20
N PRO A 12 8.43 -14.72 -2.60
CA PRO A 12 7.61 -15.32 -3.64
C PRO A 12 8.36 -15.42 -4.98
N SER A 13 8.10 -16.47 -5.77
CA SER A 13 8.83 -16.73 -7.02
C SER A 13 8.51 -15.68 -8.10
N ARG A 14 7.29 -15.14 -8.09
CA ARG A 14 6.76 -14.12 -9.00
C ARG A 14 6.73 -12.73 -8.36
N PHE A 15 7.56 -12.48 -7.35
CA PHE A 15 7.60 -11.20 -6.64
C PHE A 15 7.72 -9.98 -7.57
N HIS A 16 8.54 -10.07 -8.63
CA HIS A 16 8.70 -8.95 -9.57
C HIS A 16 7.42 -8.70 -10.37
N ASP A 17 6.67 -9.73 -10.74
CA ASP A 17 5.37 -9.59 -11.40
C ASP A 17 4.37 -8.95 -10.43
N MET A 18 4.40 -9.31 -9.14
CA MET A 18 3.56 -8.67 -8.12
C MET A 18 3.84 -7.16 -8.02
N ILE A 19 5.13 -6.77 -7.98
CA ILE A 19 5.52 -5.35 -7.98
C ILE A 19 5.07 -4.65 -9.27
N TYR A 20 5.17 -5.32 -10.43
CA TYR A 20 4.68 -4.78 -11.69
C TYR A 20 3.17 -4.57 -11.67
N CYS A 21 2.39 -5.56 -11.24
CA CYS A 21 0.94 -5.46 -11.07
C CYS A 21 0.56 -4.31 -10.13
N ALA A 22 1.20 -4.21 -8.97
CA ALA A 22 0.95 -3.13 -8.01
C ALA A 22 1.20 -1.75 -8.62
N ARG A 23 2.29 -1.58 -9.38
CA ARG A 23 2.59 -0.32 -10.08
C ARG A 23 1.54 0.06 -11.10
N ILE A 24 1.04 -0.90 -11.89
CA ILE A 24 0.00 -0.63 -12.90
C ILE A 24 -1.33 -0.30 -12.23
N LEU A 25 -1.72 -1.06 -11.20
CA LEU A 25 -3.00 -0.87 -10.52
C LEU A 25 -3.05 0.44 -9.71
N SER A 26 -1.91 0.94 -9.22
CA SER A 26 -1.86 2.16 -8.42
C SER A 26 -1.77 3.47 -9.22
N GLN A 27 -1.53 3.44 -10.54
CA GLN A 27 -1.16 4.64 -11.33
C GLN A 27 -2.15 5.81 -11.25
N ARG A 28 -3.44 5.51 -11.03
CA ARG A 28 -4.50 6.54 -11.05
C ARG A 28 -4.82 7.10 -9.67
N PHE A 29 -4.15 6.63 -8.62
CA PHE A 29 -4.46 6.99 -7.25
C PHE A 29 -3.21 7.56 -6.56
N PRO A 30 -3.33 8.67 -5.82
CA PRO A 30 -2.21 9.21 -5.04
C PRO A 30 -1.79 8.20 -3.95
N PHE A 31 -2.74 7.40 -3.48
CA PHE A 31 -2.53 6.31 -2.54
C PHE A 31 -3.57 5.22 -2.77
N VAL A 32 -3.13 3.96 -2.78
CA VAL A 32 -3.99 2.78 -2.72
C VAL A 32 -3.15 1.61 -2.22
N ARG A 33 -3.71 0.78 -1.33
CA ARG A 33 -3.13 -0.52 -0.99
C ARG A 33 -3.59 -1.54 -2.02
N VAL A 34 -2.64 -2.30 -2.56
CA VAL A 34 -2.90 -3.36 -3.55
C VAL A 34 -2.57 -4.70 -2.91
N ASP A 35 -3.58 -5.54 -2.71
CA ASP A 35 -3.40 -6.86 -2.12
C ASP A 35 -3.17 -7.89 -3.23
N LEU A 36 -2.04 -8.59 -3.18
CA LEU A 36 -1.64 -9.60 -4.15
C LEU A 36 -1.19 -10.87 -3.43
N TYR A 37 -1.50 -12.02 -4.01
CA TYR A 37 -1.07 -13.33 -3.51
C TYR A 37 -0.45 -14.17 -4.64
N GLU A 38 0.51 -15.01 -4.28
CA GLU A 38 1.08 -16.01 -5.17
C GLU A 38 0.64 -17.40 -4.70
N ASN A 39 0.10 -18.20 -5.62
CA ASN A 39 -0.17 -19.62 -5.39
C ASN A 39 0.27 -20.41 -6.62
N GLU A 40 1.09 -21.45 -6.42
CA GLU A 40 1.60 -22.33 -7.49
C GLU A 40 2.19 -21.57 -8.70
N GLY A 41 2.97 -20.52 -8.43
CA GLY A 41 3.62 -19.72 -9.47
C GLY A 41 2.68 -18.78 -10.26
N LYS A 42 1.42 -18.63 -9.82
CA LYS A 42 0.46 -17.68 -10.37
C LYS A 42 0.24 -16.54 -9.39
N VAL A 43 0.21 -15.31 -9.92
CA VAL A 43 -0.12 -14.11 -9.15
C VAL A 43 -1.61 -13.83 -9.31
N TYR A 44 -2.24 -13.49 -8.20
CA TYR A 44 -3.65 -13.18 -8.14
C TYR A 44 -3.87 -11.85 -7.43
N PHE A 45 -4.91 -11.15 -7.88
CA PHE A 45 -5.40 -9.93 -7.26
C PHE A 45 -6.41 -10.27 -6.15
N GLY A 46 -6.27 -9.59 -5.02
CA GLY A 46 -7.21 -9.67 -3.89
C GLY A 46 -8.14 -8.47 -3.88
N GLU A 47 -7.62 -7.31 -3.47
CA GLU A 47 -8.40 -6.09 -3.32
C GLU A 47 -7.58 -4.81 -3.59
N LEU A 48 -8.31 -3.71 -3.79
CA LEU A 48 -7.80 -2.35 -3.69
C LEU A 48 -8.42 -1.69 -2.46
N THR A 49 -7.59 -1.21 -1.54
CA THR A 49 -8.04 -0.54 -0.31
C THR A 49 -7.59 0.91 -0.33
N PHE A 50 -8.54 1.83 -0.40
CA PHE A 50 -8.25 3.28 -0.46
C PHE A 50 -8.01 3.90 0.92
N PHE A 51 -8.65 3.35 1.96
CA PHE A 51 -8.58 3.88 3.34
C PHE A 51 -8.34 2.74 4.34
N PRO A 52 -7.15 2.11 4.33
CA PRO A 52 -6.82 1.05 5.28
C PRO A 52 -6.93 1.57 6.72
N GLY A 53 -7.64 0.83 7.57
CA GLY A 53 -8.01 1.21 8.93
C GLY A 53 -8.57 2.63 9.07
N ASN A 54 -9.38 3.04 8.08
CA ASN A 54 -10.01 4.37 8.01
C ASN A 54 -9.00 5.54 8.00
N GLY A 55 -7.77 5.30 7.54
CA GLY A 55 -6.70 6.30 7.52
C GLY A 55 -6.11 6.64 8.90
N MET A 56 -6.44 5.86 9.93
CA MET A 56 -6.04 6.11 11.32
C MET A 56 -5.01 5.11 11.86
N GLU A 57 -4.50 4.20 11.01
CA GLU A 57 -3.45 3.28 11.41
C GLU A 57 -2.10 4.00 11.50
N TRP A 58 -1.30 3.61 12.50
CA TRP A 58 0.05 4.15 12.68
C TRP A 58 1.11 3.04 12.62
N PHE A 59 2.21 3.38 11.97
CA PHE A 59 3.40 2.55 11.92
C PHE A 59 4.20 2.63 13.23
N LYS A 60 5.11 1.66 13.40
CA LYS A 60 6.10 1.68 14.48
C LYS A 60 7.43 1.20 13.89
N PRO A 61 8.53 1.96 14.02
CA PRO A 61 8.64 3.30 14.63
C PRO A 61 7.90 4.39 13.83
N VAL A 62 7.65 5.54 14.48
CA VAL A 62 6.91 6.70 13.92
C VAL A 62 7.58 7.31 12.69
N GLU A 63 8.88 7.09 12.52
CA GLU A 63 9.62 7.53 11.33
C GLU A 63 9.01 6.98 10.02
N TRP A 64 8.33 5.83 10.07
CA TRP A 64 7.68 5.26 8.90
C TRP A 64 6.37 5.97 8.53
N ASP A 65 5.62 6.48 9.52
CA ASP A 65 4.45 7.33 9.26
C ASP A 65 4.89 8.58 8.47
N ILE A 66 5.99 9.21 8.90
CA ILE A 66 6.57 10.38 8.23
C ILE A 66 7.04 10.02 6.82
N LYS A 67 7.88 8.99 6.68
CA LYS A 67 8.44 8.59 5.38
C LYS A 67 7.36 8.26 4.35
N ILE A 68 6.29 7.58 4.75
CA ILE A 68 5.20 7.24 3.83
C ILE A 68 4.35 8.48 3.53
N GLY A 69 4.10 9.32 4.54
CA GLY A 69 3.41 10.60 4.36
C GLY A 69 4.13 11.53 3.37
N ASP A 70 5.46 11.61 3.43
CA ASP A 70 6.27 12.45 2.53
C ASP A 70 6.23 11.98 1.07
N LEU A 71 5.87 10.71 0.81
CA LEU A 71 5.68 10.19 -0.55
C LEU A 71 4.30 10.54 -1.13
N LEU A 72 3.36 10.98 -0.29
CA LEU A 72 2.00 11.29 -0.72
C LEU A 72 1.94 12.67 -1.38
N ASP A 73 2.12 12.70 -2.70
CA ASP A 73 1.95 13.92 -3.50
C ASP A 73 0.47 14.18 -3.82
N LEU A 74 -0.10 15.18 -3.16
CA LEU A 74 -1.48 15.63 -3.41
C LEU A 74 -1.58 16.80 -4.40
N SER A 75 -0.45 17.26 -4.98
CA SER A 75 -0.43 18.40 -5.91
C SER A 75 -1.24 18.15 -7.18
N GLN A 76 -1.38 16.89 -7.57
CA GLN A 76 -2.11 16.44 -8.75
C GLN A 76 -3.62 16.25 -8.50
N ILE A 77 -4.08 16.37 -7.24
CA ILE A 77 -5.48 16.17 -6.87
C ILE A 77 -6.25 17.47 -7.03
N ASN A 78 -7.44 17.41 -7.65
CA ASN A 78 -8.31 18.57 -7.77
C ASN A 78 -8.65 19.10 -6.37
N ARG A 79 -8.40 20.41 -6.16
CA ARG A 79 -8.62 21.09 -4.89
C ARG A 79 -10.06 20.98 -4.38
N GLU A 80 -11.04 20.77 -5.23
CA GLU A 80 -12.43 20.55 -4.81
C GLU A 80 -12.63 19.28 -3.98
N TYR A 81 -11.76 18.27 -4.17
CA TYR A 81 -11.77 17.02 -3.41
C TYR A 81 -10.87 17.06 -2.17
N LEU A 82 -10.05 18.11 -2.03
CA LEU A 82 -9.20 18.30 -0.87
C LEU A 82 -9.98 19.04 0.21
N ILE A 83 -10.43 18.30 1.22
CA ILE A 83 -10.98 18.88 2.43
C ILE A 83 -9.81 19.50 3.18
N ARG A 84 -9.78 20.84 3.26
CA ARG A 84 -8.89 21.51 4.20
C ARG A 84 -9.39 21.20 5.60
N GLY A 85 -8.69 20.30 6.28
CA GLY A 85 -8.82 20.16 7.73
C GLY A 85 -8.56 21.51 8.40
N ILE A 86 -9.31 21.76 9.47
CA ILE A 86 -9.35 22.98 10.30
C ILE A 86 -7.94 23.49 10.61
#